data_AF-A0A0F7KDI5-F1
#
_entry.id   AF-A0A0F7KDI5-F1
#
_cell.length_a   1.000
_cell.length_b   1.000
_cell.length_c   1.000
_cell.angle_alpha   90.00
_cell.angle_beta   90.00
_cell.angle_gamma   90.00
#
_symmetry.space_group_name_H-M   'P 1'
#
loop_
_entity.id
_entity.type
_entity.pdbx_description
1 polymer ?
#
loop_
_entity_poly.entity_id
_entity_poly.type
_entity_poly.pdbx_seq_one_letter_code
_entity_poly.pdbx_strand_id
1 'polypeptide(L)'
;MSTLKVLERECFEELFGMGSGYVMDFSNRTFNEFFQEIARINIYSDKYAANGDSKAKRLRAFVELEADTLVGKVLSELLEYWHYKTPHPSTRETTLLRRARQIVERLLGHPAPPQDSSKAFLKQDFGPISLQKISSAGPLVPILESRLDEAIRCFNADSPLAVIFHCGSILEGLLLALACANPQQFNQAPNSPKNKANNVKQFHEWTLAQFIDVACELGYLKLDIKKFSHALRDFRNYIHPYEQMSARFNPDKHTAEICLQVLKAAIASLSGKRGS
;
A
#
# COMPACT_ATOMS: atom_id res chain seq x y z
N MET A 1 5.12 13.22 -27.55
CA MET A 1 3.94 12.37 -27.33
C MET A 1 4.18 11.51 -26.11
N SER A 2 3.28 11.58 -25.14
CA SER A 2 3.46 10.89 -23.87
C SER A 2 3.25 9.39 -23.99
N THR A 3 3.99 8.62 -23.19
CA THR A 3 3.85 7.18 -23.02
C THR A 3 2.73 6.79 -22.03
N LEU A 4 1.89 7.75 -21.62
CA LEU A 4 0.78 7.54 -20.69
C LEU A 4 -0.29 6.60 -21.29
N LYS A 5 -0.48 5.43 -20.66
CA LYS A 5 -1.39 4.38 -21.11
C LYS A 5 -2.85 4.74 -20.85
N VAL A 6 -3.77 4.17 -21.62
CA VAL A 6 -5.23 4.40 -21.49
C VAL A 6 -5.73 4.20 -20.05
N LEU A 7 -5.37 3.09 -19.40
CA LEU A 7 -5.78 2.82 -18.02
C LEU A 7 -5.12 3.74 -16.97
N GLU A 8 -4.00 4.38 -17.31
CA GLU A 8 -3.36 5.38 -16.45
C GLU A 8 -4.07 6.72 -16.59
N ARG A 9 -4.57 7.07 -17.79
CA ARG A 9 -5.38 8.27 -18.02
C ARG A 9 -6.64 8.27 -17.17
N GLU A 10 -7.35 7.14 -17.09
CA GLU A 10 -8.55 6.97 -16.26
C GLU A 10 -8.30 7.32 -14.77
N CYS A 11 -7.08 7.07 -14.27
CA CYS A 11 -6.71 7.44 -12.91
C CYS A 11 -6.74 8.96 -12.68
N PHE A 12 -6.27 9.74 -13.65
CA PHE A 12 -6.30 11.20 -13.60
C PHE A 12 -7.69 11.75 -13.93
N GLU A 13 -8.43 11.10 -14.84
CA GLU A 13 -9.82 11.45 -15.16
C GLU A 13 -10.70 11.41 -13.92
N GLU A 14 -10.56 10.36 -13.11
CA GLU A 14 -11.32 10.18 -11.88
C GLU A 14 -10.90 11.18 -10.80
N LEU A 15 -9.59 11.29 -10.53
CA LEU A 15 -9.08 12.23 -9.51
C LEU A 15 -9.47 13.68 -9.82
N PHE A 16 -9.33 14.10 -11.08
CA PHE A 16 -9.58 15.49 -11.47
C PHE A 16 -11.04 15.77 -11.86
N GLY A 17 -11.93 14.77 -11.80
CA GLY A 17 -13.36 14.94 -12.08
C GLY A 17 -13.65 15.35 -13.53
N MET A 18 -12.97 14.72 -14.49
CA MET A 18 -12.93 15.17 -15.89
C MET A 18 -14.08 14.68 -16.78
N GLY A 19 -14.95 13.80 -16.28
CA GLY A 19 -16.04 13.21 -17.04
C GLY A 19 -17.04 14.21 -17.62
N SER A 20 -17.26 15.35 -16.95
CA SER A 20 -18.17 16.42 -17.38
C SER A 20 -17.49 17.52 -18.22
N GLY A 21 -16.19 17.38 -18.52
CA GLY A 21 -15.41 18.40 -19.24
C GLY A 21 -14.71 19.42 -18.34
N TYR A 22 -14.93 19.36 -17.03
CA TYR A 22 -14.24 20.18 -16.02
C TYR A 22 -12.88 19.58 -15.64
N VAL A 23 -12.07 20.33 -14.90
CA VAL A 23 -10.84 19.85 -14.27
C VAL A 23 -10.84 20.51 -12.89
N MET A 24 -11.18 19.73 -11.86
CA MET A 24 -11.37 20.21 -10.48
C MET A 24 -12.22 21.50 -10.43
N ASP A 25 -11.85 22.46 -9.58
CA ASP A 25 -12.51 23.76 -9.42
C ASP A 25 -11.90 24.88 -10.30
N PHE A 26 -11.12 24.53 -11.33
CA PHE A 26 -10.53 25.53 -12.21
C PHE A 26 -11.56 26.26 -13.10
N SER A 27 -11.44 27.58 -13.17
CA SER A 27 -12.03 28.39 -14.24
C SER A 27 -11.17 28.30 -15.51
N ASN A 28 -11.69 28.72 -16.66
CA ASN A 28 -10.87 28.70 -17.88
C ASN A 28 -9.64 29.61 -17.76
N ARG A 29 -9.80 30.77 -17.11
CA ARG A 29 -8.71 31.72 -16.84
C ARG A 29 -7.64 31.08 -15.94
N THR A 30 -8.03 30.59 -14.76
CA THR A 30 -7.09 30.03 -13.78
C THR A 30 -6.43 28.74 -14.28
N PHE A 31 -7.12 27.96 -15.11
CA PHE A 31 -6.53 26.80 -15.78
C PHE A 31 -5.43 27.21 -16.78
N ASN A 32 -5.66 28.28 -17.54
CA ASN A 32 -4.63 28.79 -18.45
C ASN A 32 -3.42 29.36 -17.70
N GLU A 33 -3.66 30.13 -16.63
CA GLU A 33 -2.62 30.69 -15.77
C GLU A 33 -1.74 29.57 -15.18
N PHE A 34 -2.36 28.50 -14.67
CA PHE A 34 -1.66 27.33 -14.17
C PHE A 34 -0.71 26.72 -15.22
N PHE A 35 -1.16 26.55 -16.46
CA PHE A 35 -0.31 26.02 -17.54
C PHE A 35 0.80 26.98 -17.97
N GLN A 36 0.55 28.29 -17.93
CA GLN A 36 1.58 29.27 -18.21
C GLN A 36 2.67 29.30 -17.13
N GLU A 37 2.30 29.15 -15.87
CA GLU A 37 3.25 29.14 -14.76
C GLU A 37 4.14 27.89 -14.78
N ILE A 38 3.53 26.70 -14.89
CA ILE A 38 4.24 25.42 -14.76
C ILE A 38 4.99 25.04 -16.03
N ALA A 39 4.36 25.26 -17.19
CA ALA A 39 4.83 24.72 -18.46
C ALA A 39 5.12 25.80 -19.51
N ARG A 40 4.90 27.09 -19.19
CA ARG A 40 4.99 28.22 -20.14
C ARG A 40 4.17 27.99 -21.41
N ILE A 41 3.00 27.36 -21.25
CA ILE A 41 2.10 26.98 -22.35
C ILE A 41 0.77 27.73 -22.23
N ASN A 42 0.26 28.20 -23.38
CA ASN A 42 -1.14 28.57 -23.52
C ASN A 42 -1.97 27.32 -23.88
N ILE A 43 -2.69 26.78 -22.90
CA ILE A 43 -3.47 25.53 -23.04
C ILE A 43 -4.71 25.70 -23.94
N TYR A 44 -5.11 26.94 -24.22
CA TYR A 44 -6.21 27.26 -25.14
C TYR A 44 -5.76 27.62 -26.56
N SER A 45 -4.45 27.56 -26.86
CA SER A 45 -3.96 27.70 -28.23
C SER A 45 -4.54 26.63 -29.17
N ASP A 46 -4.57 26.91 -30.48
CA ASP A 46 -5.11 25.99 -31.48
C ASP A 46 -4.45 24.61 -31.46
N LYS A 47 -3.19 24.55 -31.00
CA LYS A 47 -2.45 23.29 -30.79
C LYS A 47 -3.22 22.26 -29.96
N TYR A 48 -3.98 22.70 -28.95
CA TYR A 48 -4.71 21.80 -28.04
C TYR A 48 -6.22 21.78 -28.29
N ALA A 49 -6.71 22.34 -29.40
CA ALA A 49 -8.14 22.50 -29.67
C ALA A 49 -8.79 21.26 -30.33
N ALA A 50 -7.99 20.28 -30.75
CA ALA A 50 -8.39 19.19 -31.65
C ALA A 50 -9.66 18.43 -31.22
N ASN A 51 -9.89 18.27 -29.91
CA ASN A 51 -11.00 17.46 -29.38
C ASN A 51 -12.15 18.32 -28.79
N GLY A 52 -12.08 19.64 -28.95
CA GLY A 52 -13.02 20.65 -28.44
C GLY A 52 -12.47 21.49 -27.30
N ASP A 53 -13.30 22.41 -26.79
CA ASP A 53 -12.80 23.56 -26.01
C ASP A 53 -12.94 23.46 -24.47
N SER A 54 -13.43 22.33 -23.95
CA SER A 54 -13.51 22.15 -22.49
C SER A 54 -12.12 21.93 -21.89
N LYS A 55 -11.91 22.34 -20.64
CA LYS A 55 -10.64 22.15 -19.92
C LYS A 55 -10.13 20.71 -19.99
N ALA A 56 -11.02 19.74 -19.77
CA ALA A 56 -10.64 18.33 -19.83
C ALA A 56 -10.19 17.92 -21.24
N LYS A 57 -10.85 18.41 -22.29
CA LYS A 57 -10.47 18.15 -23.69
C LYS A 57 -9.10 18.78 -24.02
N ARG A 58 -8.86 20.00 -23.56
CA ARG A 58 -7.56 20.69 -23.69
C ARG A 58 -6.45 19.93 -22.94
N LEU A 59 -6.71 19.46 -21.72
CA LEU A 59 -5.77 18.66 -20.92
C LEU A 59 -5.43 17.33 -21.60
N ARG A 60 -6.43 16.61 -22.13
CA ARG A 60 -6.22 15.37 -22.89
C ARG A 60 -5.34 15.61 -24.12
N ALA A 61 -5.64 16.66 -24.89
CA ALA A 61 -4.83 17.03 -26.06
C ALA A 61 -3.38 17.37 -25.67
N PHE A 62 -3.17 18.08 -24.56
CA PHE A 62 -1.83 18.34 -24.03
C PHE A 62 -1.09 17.04 -23.68
N VAL A 63 -1.73 16.12 -22.96
CA VAL A 63 -1.16 14.81 -22.61
C VAL A 63 -0.77 14.01 -23.85
N GLU A 64 -1.59 14.07 -24.91
CA GLU A 64 -1.32 13.34 -26.15
C GLU A 64 -0.16 13.92 -26.94
N LEU A 65 -0.07 15.25 -27.02
CA LEU A 65 0.87 15.93 -27.90
C LEU A 65 2.26 16.11 -27.27
N GLU A 66 2.33 16.37 -25.97
CA GLU A 66 3.60 16.74 -25.30
C GLU A 66 4.48 15.56 -24.91
N ALA A 67 5.71 15.84 -24.49
CA ALA A 67 6.67 14.84 -24.01
C ALA A 67 6.41 14.44 -22.55
N ASP A 68 6.82 13.23 -22.17
CA ASP A 68 6.60 12.68 -20.82
C ASP A 68 7.07 13.60 -19.69
N THR A 69 8.24 14.22 -19.84
CA THR A 69 8.78 15.11 -18.80
C THR A 69 7.89 16.32 -18.55
N LEU A 70 7.31 16.90 -19.60
CA LEU A 70 6.44 18.07 -19.50
C LEU A 70 5.06 17.68 -18.98
N VAL A 71 4.52 16.56 -19.47
CA VAL A 71 3.25 15.99 -19.00
C VAL A 71 3.35 15.61 -17.52
N GLY A 72 4.42 14.92 -17.13
CA GLY A 72 4.70 14.54 -15.75
C GLY A 72 4.78 15.76 -14.83
N LYS A 73 5.45 16.83 -15.25
CA LYS A 73 5.53 18.08 -14.47
C LYS A 73 4.15 18.68 -14.19
N VAL A 74 3.33 18.83 -15.23
CA VAL A 74 1.98 19.41 -15.10
C VAL A 74 1.08 18.51 -14.26
N LEU A 75 1.11 17.20 -14.48
CA LEU A 75 0.31 16.25 -13.70
C LEU A 75 0.75 16.21 -12.23
N SER A 76 2.05 16.37 -11.93
CA SER A 76 2.55 16.47 -10.56
C SER A 76 1.93 17.64 -9.82
N GLU A 77 1.95 18.83 -10.42
CA GLU A 77 1.40 20.04 -9.82
C GLU A 77 -0.13 19.97 -9.66
N LEU A 78 -0.82 19.34 -10.61
CA LEU A 78 -2.27 19.08 -10.50
C LEU A 78 -2.59 18.11 -9.35
N LEU A 79 -1.74 17.10 -9.10
CA LEU A 79 -1.93 16.19 -7.97
C LEU A 79 -1.69 16.89 -6.63
N GLU A 80 -0.71 17.78 -6.53
CA GLU A 80 -0.49 18.57 -5.32
C GLU A 80 -1.66 19.54 -5.07
N TYR A 81 -2.17 20.18 -6.12
CA TYR A 81 -3.38 20.99 -6.02
C TYR A 81 -4.59 20.18 -5.56
N TRP A 82 -4.79 18.99 -6.14
CA TRP A 82 -5.85 18.07 -5.74
C TRP A 82 -5.73 17.67 -4.27
N HIS A 83 -4.52 17.35 -3.82
CA HIS A 83 -4.25 16.95 -2.44
C HIS A 83 -4.54 18.08 -1.45
N TYR A 84 -4.17 19.31 -1.80
CA TYR A 84 -4.48 20.51 -1.02
C TYR A 84 -6.00 20.74 -0.89
N LYS A 85 -6.75 20.55 -1.98
CA LYS A 85 -8.21 20.71 -1.99
C LYS A 85 -8.97 19.57 -1.32
N THR A 86 -8.32 18.42 -1.16
CA THR A 86 -8.92 17.20 -0.59
C THR A 86 -8.14 16.74 0.64
N PRO A 87 -8.26 17.44 1.79
CA PRO A 87 -7.49 17.13 3.00
C PRO A 87 -7.86 15.78 3.65
N HIS A 88 -9.06 15.27 3.37
CA HIS A 88 -9.58 14.01 3.92
C HIS A 88 -10.04 13.07 2.80
N PRO A 89 -9.11 12.53 1.99
CA PRO A 89 -9.46 11.66 0.87
C PRO A 89 -10.01 10.32 1.39
N SER A 90 -10.99 9.77 0.68
CA SER A 90 -11.47 8.40 0.92
C SER A 90 -10.38 7.36 0.66
N THR A 91 -10.60 6.11 1.10
CA THR A 91 -9.69 4.99 0.82
C THR A 91 -9.46 4.78 -0.68
N ARG A 92 -10.52 4.98 -1.49
CA ARG A 92 -10.47 4.88 -2.96
C ARG A 92 -9.59 5.98 -3.53
N GLU A 93 -9.82 7.22 -3.15
CA GLU A 93 -9.05 8.38 -3.65
C GLU A 93 -7.60 8.33 -3.21
N THR A 94 -7.32 7.88 -1.98
CA THR A 94 -5.96 7.64 -1.48
C THR A 94 -5.22 6.61 -2.34
N THR A 95 -5.92 5.55 -2.75
CA THR A 95 -5.36 4.51 -3.63
C THR A 95 -5.07 5.05 -5.03
N LEU A 96 -5.98 5.85 -5.59
CA LEU A 96 -5.80 6.52 -6.87
C LEU A 96 -4.66 7.53 -6.84
N LEU A 97 -4.60 8.39 -5.82
CA LEU A 97 -3.53 9.38 -5.63
C LEU A 97 -2.15 8.69 -5.59
N ARG A 98 -2.02 7.59 -4.85
CA ARG A 98 -0.79 6.80 -4.81
C ARG A 98 -0.39 6.27 -6.19
N ARG A 99 -1.36 5.74 -6.95
CA ARG A 99 -1.12 5.24 -8.31
C ARG A 99 -0.73 6.37 -9.27
N ALA A 100 -1.42 7.51 -9.19
CA ALA A 100 -1.14 8.69 -10.01
C ALA A 100 0.27 9.24 -9.75
N ARG A 101 0.70 9.33 -8.49
CA ARG A 101 2.07 9.71 -8.12
C ARG A 101 3.11 8.78 -8.75
N GLN A 102 2.91 7.46 -8.71
CA GLN A 102 3.82 6.50 -9.35
C GLN A 102 3.93 6.69 -10.87
N ILE A 103 2.82 7.02 -11.52
CA ILE A 103 2.78 7.28 -12.96
C ILE A 103 3.55 8.57 -13.27
N VAL A 104 3.35 9.64 -12.50
CA VAL A 104 4.05 10.92 -12.66
C VAL A 104 5.57 10.75 -12.49
N GLU A 105 6.02 10.06 -11.45
CA GLU A 105 7.45 9.76 -11.24
C GLU A 105 8.05 9.05 -12.46
N ARG A 106 7.35 8.03 -12.99
CA ARG A 106 7.76 7.33 -14.21
C ARG A 106 7.90 8.28 -15.41
N LEU A 107 6.94 9.18 -15.61
CA LEU A 107 6.99 10.17 -16.70
C LEU A 107 8.15 11.16 -16.55
N LEU A 108 8.52 11.49 -15.31
CA LEU A 108 9.63 12.40 -14.99
C LEU A 108 11.01 11.74 -15.13
N GLY A 109 11.09 10.47 -15.55
CA GLY A 109 12.36 9.74 -15.67
C GLY A 109 12.92 9.24 -14.34
N HIS A 110 12.12 9.33 -13.27
CA HIS A 110 12.35 8.67 -11.99
C HIS A 110 11.41 7.48 -11.94
N PRO A 111 11.68 6.36 -12.66
CA PRO A 111 10.82 5.21 -12.55
C PRO A 111 10.70 4.88 -11.06
N ALA A 112 9.48 5.05 -10.53
CA ALA A 112 9.13 4.50 -9.24
C ALA A 112 9.66 3.06 -9.27
N PRO A 113 10.32 2.58 -8.18
CA PRO A 113 10.84 1.22 -8.16
C PRO A 113 9.73 0.32 -8.71
N PRO A 114 10.05 -0.53 -9.69
CA PRO A 114 9.01 -1.22 -10.43
C PRO A 114 8.08 -1.91 -9.43
N GLN A 115 6.87 -2.27 -9.84
CA GLN A 115 6.07 -3.26 -9.12
C GLN A 115 6.78 -4.64 -8.97
N ASP A 116 8.08 -4.71 -9.26
CA ASP A 116 9.05 -5.64 -8.70
C ASP A 116 9.23 -5.55 -7.19
N SER A 117 8.59 -4.65 -6.42
CA SER A 117 8.68 -4.78 -4.95
C SER A 117 8.20 -6.16 -4.49
N SER A 118 7.14 -6.72 -5.09
CA SER A 118 6.68 -8.07 -4.77
C SER A 118 7.59 -9.14 -5.37
N LYS A 119 8.01 -9.05 -6.64
CA LYS A 119 8.88 -10.07 -7.26
C LYS A 119 10.31 -10.08 -6.69
N ALA A 120 10.89 -8.91 -6.41
CA ALA A 120 12.17 -8.78 -5.74
C ALA A 120 12.08 -9.22 -4.26
N PHE A 121 10.97 -8.91 -3.57
CA PHE A 121 10.72 -9.42 -2.22
C PHE A 121 10.55 -10.95 -2.20
N LEU A 122 9.82 -11.52 -3.16
CA LEU A 122 9.66 -12.97 -3.32
C LEU A 122 11.00 -13.67 -3.62
N LYS A 123 11.92 -12.98 -4.31
CA LYS A 123 13.27 -13.47 -4.61
C LYS A 123 14.26 -13.30 -3.45
N GLN A 124 13.91 -12.53 -2.42
CA GLN A 124 14.77 -12.34 -1.27
C GLN A 124 14.75 -13.61 -0.41
N ASP A 125 15.94 -14.15 -0.13
CA ASP A 125 16.06 -15.30 0.76
C ASP A 125 16.04 -14.84 2.22
N PHE A 126 14.93 -15.07 2.89
CA PHE A 126 14.77 -14.86 4.33
C PHE A 126 15.13 -16.11 5.17
N GLY A 127 15.57 -17.17 4.50
CA GLY A 127 15.82 -18.48 5.08
C GLY A 127 14.55 -19.27 5.36
N PRO A 128 14.69 -20.48 5.94
CA PRO A 128 13.56 -21.29 6.34
C PRO A 128 12.79 -20.65 7.51
N ILE A 129 11.48 -20.88 7.54
CA ILE A 129 10.65 -20.52 8.69
C ILE A 129 11.09 -21.39 9.87
N SER A 130 11.65 -20.77 10.91
CA SER A 130 12.14 -21.47 12.10
C SER A 130 11.70 -20.71 13.34
N LEU A 131 10.56 -21.11 13.91
CA LEU A 131 9.97 -20.47 15.08
C LEU A 131 10.79 -20.69 16.36
N GLN A 132 11.60 -21.75 16.41
CA GLN A 132 12.50 -22.07 17.53
C GLN A 132 13.54 -21.00 17.85
N LYS A 133 13.87 -20.12 16.89
CA LYS A 133 14.83 -19.02 17.10
C LYS A 133 14.19 -17.76 17.72
N ILE A 134 12.88 -17.77 17.89
CA ILE A 134 12.12 -16.67 18.49
C ILE A 134 11.96 -17.00 19.97
N SER A 135 13.00 -16.73 20.77
CA SER A 135 13.05 -17.03 22.21
C SER A 135 11.89 -16.44 23.02
N SER A 136 11.15 -15.47 22.45
CA SER A 136 9.99 -14.80 23.08
C SER A 136 8.66 -15.53 22.94
N ALA A 137 8.55 -16.60 22.13
CA ALA A 137 7.25 -17.23 21.85
C ALA A 137 6.71 -18.17 22.95
N GLY A 138 7.57 -18.65 23.86
CA GLY A 138 7.16 -19.38 25.06
C GLY A 138 6.07 -20.44 24.81
N PRO A 139 4.95 -20.45 25.54
CA PRO A 139 3.89 -21.46 25.40
C PRO A 139 3.12 -21.39 24.06
N LEU A 140 3.29 -20.32 23.26
CA LEU A 140 2.64 -20.20 21.95
C LEU A 140 3.37 -20.98 20.86
N VAL A 141 4.64 -21.37 21.05
CA VAL A 141 5.45 -22.04 20.02
C VAL A 141 4.75 -23.28 19.44
N PRO A 142 4.23 -24.24 20.22
CA PRO A 142 3.60 -25.43 19.66
C PRO A 142 2.35 -25.11 18.83
N ILE A 143 1.60 -24.07 19.22
CA ILE A 143 0.41 -23.62 18.49
C ILE A 143 0.83 -23.00 17.15
N LEU A 144 1.87 -22.18 17.15
CA LEU A 144 2.38 -21.53 15.94
C LEU A 144 3.03 -22.53 14.98
N GLU A 145 3.74 -23.53 15.49
CA GLU A 145 4.31 -24.63 14.70
C GLU A 145 3.20 -25.47 14.06
N SER A 146 2.16 -25.84 14.82
CA SER A 146 1.00 -26.57 14.28
C SER A 146 0.29 -25.79 13.15
N ARG A 147 0.08 -24.48 13.33
CA ARG A 147 -0.50 -23.60 12.29
C ARG A 147 0.39 -23.48 11.07
N LEU A 148 1.71 -23.42 11.26
CA LEU A 148 2.66 -23.38 10.16
C LEU A 148 2.61 -24.67 9.35
N ASP A 149 2.61 -25.83 10.01
CA ASP A 149 2.49 -27.12 9.34
C ASP A 149 1.19 -27.22 8.54
N GLU A 150 0.07 -26.72 9.09
CA GLU A 150 -1.19 -26.64 8.38
C GLU A 150 -1.14 -25.69 7.18
N ALA A 151 -0.53 -24.51 7.33
CA ALA A 151 -0.33 -23.57 6.23
C ALA A 151 0.45 -24.20 5.07
N ILE A 152 1.51 -24.96 5.36
CA ILE A 152 2.31 -25.64 4.34
C ILE A 152 1.50 -26.75 3.65
N ARG A 153 0.70 -27.53 4.40
CA ARG A 153 -0.21 -28.52 3.79
C ARG A 153 -1.24 -27.86 2.87
N CYS A 154 -1.86 -26.77 3.31
CA CYS A 154 -2.81 -26.00 2.50
C CYS A 154 -2.15 -25.43 1.23
N PHE A 155 -0.90 -24.97 1.34
CA PHE A 155 -0.16 -24.45 0.19
C PHE A 155 0.10 -25.53 -0.86
N ASN A 156 0.50 -26.72 -0.42
CA ASN A 156 0.73 -27.87 -1.30
C ASN A 156 -0.57 -28.41 -1.93
N ALA A 157 -1.70 -28.25 -1.24
CA ALA A 157 -3.04 -28.62 -1.70
C ALA A 157 -3.75 -27.50 -2.50
N ASP A 158 -3.03 -26.47 -2.94
CA ASP A 158 -3.57 -25.33 -3.71
C ASP A 158 -4.79 -24.65 -3.06
N SER A 159 -4.71 -24.45 -1.73
CA SER A 159 -5.76 -23.83 -0.91
C SER A 159 -5.32 -22.44 -0.40
N PRO A 160 -5.18 -21.43 -1.28
CA PRO A 160 -4.50 -20.17 -0.99
C PRO A 160 -5.17 -19.34 0.11
N LEU A 161 -6.50 -19.36 0.19
CA LEU A 161 -7.24 -18.64 1.22
C LEU A 161 -6.91 -19.14 2.64
N ALA A 162 -6.80 -20.46 2.82
CA ALA A 162 -6.40 -21.06 4.10
C ALA A 162 -4.95 -20.70 4.47
N VAL A 163 -4.04 -20.68 3.49
CA VAL A 163 -2.64 -20.26 3.70
C VAL A 163 -2.58 -18.82 4.21
N ILE A 164 -3.34 -17.91 3.59
CA ILE A 164 -3.41 -16.50 3.98
C ILE A 164 -3.87 -16.37 5.43
N PHE A 165 -4.92 -17.09 5.82
CA PHE A 165 -5.47 -17.04 7.18
C PHE A 165 -4.47 -17.55 8.22
N HIS A 166 -3.79 -18.66 7.93
CA HIS A 166 -2.75 -19.17 8.79
C HIS A 166 -1.57 -18.20 8.88
N CYS A 167 -1.11 -17.61 7.77
CA CYS A 167 -0.03 -16.62 7.78
C CYS A 167 -0.37 -15.41 8.66
N GLY A 168 -1.58 -14.85 8.54
CA GLY A 168 -2.02 -13.75 9.38
C GLY A 168 -2.13 -14.15 10.87
N SER A 169 -2.66 -15.34 11.15
CA SER A 169 -2.75 -15.86 12.52
C SER A 169 -1.38 -16.11 13.16
N ILE A 170 -0.41 -16.63 12.40
CA ILE A 170 0.94 -16.87 12.90
C ILE A 170 1.64 -15.54 13.17
N LEU A 171 1.52 -14.56 12.27
CA LEU A 171 2.09 -13.23 12.47
C LEU A 171 1.53 -12.55 13.73
N GLU A 172 0.22 -12.63 13.96
CA GLU A 172 -0.41 -12.09 15.18
C GLU A 172 0.14 -12.76 16.44
N GLY A 173 0.20 -14.10 16.46
CA GLY A 173 0.72 -14.82 17.61
C GLY A 173 2.21 -14.57 17.87
N LEU A 174 3.01 -14.35 16.81
CA LEU A 174 4.42 -13.96 16.93
C LEU A 174 4.60 -12.58 17.56
N LEU A 175 3.79 -11.61 17.16
CA LEU A 175 3.87 -10.26 17.71
C LEU A 175 3.29 -10.19 19.13
N LEU A 176 2.26 -10.98 19.43
CA LEU A 176 1.75 -11.18 20.79
C LEU A 176 2.85 -11.75 21.69
N ALA A 177 3.51 -12.83 21.26
CA ALA A 177 4.66 -13.41 21.94
C ALA A 177 5.75 -12.37 22.23
N LEU A 178 6.13 -11.59 21.21
CA LEU A 178 7.11 -10.52 21.33
C LEU A 178 6.69 -9.47 22.37
N ALA A 179 5.43 -9.05 22.36
CA ALA A 179 4.88 -8.09 23.32
C ALA A 179 4.90 -8.64 24.75
N CYS A 180 4.47 -9.90 24.94
CA CYS A 180 4.51 -10.60 26.22
C CYS A 180 5.93 -10.74 26.78
N ALA A 181 6.94 -10.92 25.91
CA ALA A 181 8.33 -10.97 26.31
C ALA A 181 8.94 -9.59 26.62
N ASN A 182 8.34 -8.50 26.12
CA ASN A 182 8.83 -7.12 26.28
C ASN A 182 7.71 -6.18 26.78
N PRO A 183 7.03 -6.51 27.90
CA PRO A 183 5.77 -5.88 28.27
C PRO A 183 5.92 -4.39 28.58
N GLN A 184 7.04 -3.99 29.19
CA GLN A 184 7.31 -2.59 29.51
C GLN A 184 7.46 -1.75 28.25
N GLN A 185 8.24 -2.20 27.26
CA GLN A 185 8.45 -1.48 26.01
C GLN A 185 7.15 -1.33 25.23
N PHE A 186 6.39 -2.42 25.11
CA PHE A 186 5.11 -2.42 24.40
C PHE A 186 4.06 -1.56 25.09
N ASN A 187 3.96 -1.57 26.42
CA ASN A 187 2.96 -0.76 27.13
C ASN A 187 3.34 0.73 27.22
N GLN A 188 4.61 1.09 27.06
CA GLN A 188 5.09 2.47 27.11
C GLN A 188 5.24 3.11 25.73
N ALA A 189 5.07 2.33 24.65
CA ALA A 189 5.15 2.85 23.29
C ALA A 189 4.08 3.94 23.05
N PRO A 190 4.41 5.04 22.35
CA PRO A 190 3.46 6.11 22.05
C PRO A 190 2.16 5.63 21.39
N ASN A 191 2.22 4.65 20.47
CA ASN A 191 1.03 4.11 19.80
C ASN A 191 0.40 2.90 20.52
N SER A 192 0.70 2.67 21.80
CA SER A 192 0.05 1.62 22.59
C SER A 192 -1.46 1.84 22.61
N PRO A 193 -2.30 0.86 22.23
CA PRO A 193 -3.74 1.02 22.20
C PRO A 193 -4.28 1.18 23.62
N LYS A 194 -5.10 2.21 23.81
CA LYS A 194 -5.75 2.53 25.09
C LYS A 194 -7.23 2.23 25.07
N ASN A 195 -7.78 1.91 26.23
CA ASN A 195 -9.21 1.76 26.44
C ASN A 195 -9.89 3.13 26.65
N LYS A 196 -11.21 3.14 26.84
CA LYS A 196 -11.99 4.38 27.07
C LYS A 196 -11.57 5.14 28.34
N ALA A 197 -10.94 4.47 29.30
CA ALA A 197 -10.41 5.06 30.53
C ALA A 197 -8.95 5.54 30.38
N ASN A 198 -8.42 5.60 29.15
CA ASN A 198 -7.05 5.99 28.83
C ASN A 198 -5.95 5.07 29.40
N ASN A 199 -6.32 3.86 29.83
CA ASN A 199 -5.37 2.83 30.25
C ASN A 199 -4.97 1.97 29.06
N VAL A 200 -3.71 1.54 29.00
CA VAL A 200 -3.23 0.62 27.96
C VAL A 200 -4.00 -0.69 28.05
N LYS A 201 -4.46 -1.18 26.91
CA LYS A 201 -5.21 -2.44 26.81
C LYS A 201 -4.33 -3.64 27.14
N GLN A 202 -4.93 -4.71 27.64
CA GLN A 202 -4.22 -5.98 27.80
C GLN A 202 -3.86 -6.55 26.43
N PHE A 203 -2.72 -7.24 26.30
CA PHE A 203 -2.23 -7.69 24.98
C PHE A 203 -3.20 -8.61 24.21
N HIS A 204 -4.04 -9.38 24.90
CA HIS A 204 -5.06 -10.20 24.24
C HIS A 204 -6.19 -9.38 23.58
N GLU A 205 -6.30 -8.09 23.90
CA GLU A 205 -7.26 -7.16 23.31
C GLU A 205 -6.66 -6.32 22.17
N TRP A 206 -5.37 -6.50 21.87
CA TRP A 206 -4.69 -5.80 20.78
C TRP A 206 -5.01 -6.50 19.45
N THR A 207 -5.21 -5.70 18.41
CA THR A 207 -5.38 -6.22 17.04
C THR A 207 -4.03 -6.46 16.37
N LEU A 208 -3.97 -7.35 15.37
CA LEU A 208 -2.78 -7.51 14.53
C LEU A 208 -2.26 -6.16 13.98
N ALA A 209 -3.15 -5.24 13.59
CA ALA A 209 -2.74 -3.92 13.13
C ALA A 209 -1.95 -3.14 14.19
N GLN A 210 -2.46 -3.12 15.43
CA GLN A 210 -1.82 -2.43 16.57
C GLN A 210 -0.47 -3.07 16.90
N PHE A 211 -0.40 -4.40 16.88
CA PHE A 211 0.87 -5.11 17.05
C PHE A 211 1.89 -4.75 15.97
N ILE A 212 1.50 -4.72 14.70
CA ILE A 212 2.39 -4.34 13.58
C ILE A 212 2.91 -2.91 13.76
N ASP A 213 2.02 -1.98 14.12
CA ASP A 213 2.36 -0.56 14.27
C ASP A 213 3.36 -0.34 15.41
N VAL A 214 3.08 -0.89 16.60
CA VAL A 214 3.96 -0.76 17.78
C VAL A 214 5.28 -1.50 17.58
N ALA A 215 5.26 -2.71 17.00
CA ALA A 215 6.51 -3.44 16.75
C ALA A 215 7.43 -2.72 15.75
N CYS A 216 6.87 -2.01 14.77
CA CYS A 216 7.66 -1.17 13.87
C CYS A 216 8.22 0.07 14.58
N GLU A 217 7.40 0.73 15.41
CA GLU A 217 7.82 1.90 16.19
C GLU A 217 8.98 1.58 17.14
N LEU A 218 8.93 0.41 17.77
CA LEU A 218 9.99 -0.09 18.65
C LEU A 218 11.20 -0.67 17.90
N GLY A 219 11.20 -0.64 16.56
CA GLY A 219 12.32 -1.08 15.73
C GLY A 219 12.43 -2.60 15.52
N TYR A 220 11.49 -3.41 16.01
CA TYR A 220 11.46 -4.85 15.76
C TYR A 220 11.08 -5.18 14.31
N LEU A 221 10.30 -4.31 13.66
CA LEU A 221 9.97 -4.40 12.23
C LEU A 221 10.49 -3.16 11.49
N LYS A 222 11.09 -3.36 10.31
CA LYS A 222 11.42 -2.27 9.39
C LYS A 222 10.17 -1.79 8.65
N LEU A 223 10.20 -0.56 8.12
CA LEU A 223 9.04 0.07 7.48
C LEU A 223 8.50 -0.70 6.26
N ASP A 224 9.37 -1.36 5.49
CA ASP A 224 8.99 -2.24 4.39
C ASP A 224 8.18 -3.44 4.92
N ILE A 225 8.67 -4.10 5.97
CA ILE A 225 7.99 -5.23 6.60
C ILE A 225 6.67 -4.79 7.23
N LYS A 226 6.60 -3.62 7.87
CA LYS A 226 5.35 -3.03 8.37
C LYS A 226 4.29 -2.95 7.26
N LYS A 227 4.65 -2.40 6.09
CA LYS A 227 3.72 -2.24 4.97
C LYS A 227 3.21 -3.58 4.45
N PHE A 228 4.10 -4.56 4.29
CA PHE A 228 3.72 -5.89 3.83
C PHE A 228 2.90 -6.67 4.88
N SER A 229 3.20 -6.51 6.16
CA SER A 229 2.44 -7.10 7.27
C SER A 229 1.02 -6.54 7.34
N HIS A 230 0.82 -5.24 7.12
CA HIS A 230 -0.53 -4.67 7.01
C HIS A 230 -1.29 -5.21 5.80
N ALA A 231 -0.64 -5.38 4.65
CA ALA A 231 -1.26 -6.02 3.49
C ALA A 231 -1.66 -7.48 3.77
N LEU A 232 -0.81 -8.26 4.45
CA LEU A 232 -1.14 -9.61 4.90
C LEU A 232 -2.35 -9.61 5.87
N ARG A 233 -2.39 -8.67 6.81
CA ARG A 233 -3.52 -8.49 7.72
C ARG A 233 -4.81 -8.22 6.97
N ASP A 234 -4.77 -7.35 5.96
CA ASP A 234 -5.94 -7.01 5.14
C ASP A 234 -6.41 -8.23 4.33
N PHE A 235 -5.50 -9.02 3.76
CA PHE A 235 -5.85 -10.29 3.12
C PHE A 235 -6.46 -11.29 4.09
N ARG A 236 -5.95 -11.38 5.32
CA ARG A 236 -6.53 -12.24 6.36
C ARG A 236 -7.95 -11.78 6.74
N ASN A 237 -8.29 -10.51 6.60
CA ASN A 237 -9.62 -10.00 6.90
C ASN A 237 -10.72 -10.58 5.98
N TYR A 238 -10.34 -11.16 4.84
CA TYR A 238 -11.26 -11.91 3.98
C TYR A 238 -11.72 -13.25 4.55
N ILE A 239 -11.35 -13.57 5.80
CA ILE A 239 -12.05 -14.59 6.59
C ILE A 239 -13.53 -14.26 6.77
N HIS A 240 -13.89 -12.97 6.66
CA HIS A 240 -15.26 -12.51 6.60
C HIS A 240 -15.77 -12.58 5.14
N PRO A 241 -16.72 -13.48 4.80
CA PRO A 241 -17.13 -13.69 3.41
C PRO A 241 -17.70 -12.45 2.72
N TYR A 242 -18.37 -11.57 3.47
CA TYR A 242 -18.89 -10.31 2.94
C TYR A 242 -17.77 -9.37 2.48
N GLU A 243 -16.68 -9.26 3.25
CA GLU A 243 -15.50 -8.45 2.87
C GLU A 243 -14.81 -9.03 1.64
N GLN A 244 -14.74 -10.36 1.54
CA GLN A 244 -14.18 -11.02 0.37
C GLN A 244 -15.03 -10.76 -0.88
N MET A 245 -16.35 -10.86 -0.75
CA MET A 245 -17.31 -10.60 -1.82
C MET A 245 -17.27 -9.15 -2.29
N SER A 246 -17.28 -8.19 -1.35
CA SER A 246 -17.28 -6.76 -1.66
C SER A 246 -16.00 -6.34 -2.39
N ALA A 247 -14.85 -6.90 -2.00
CA ALA A 247 -13.56 -6.70 -2.64
C ALA A 247 -13.37 -7.51 -3.94
N ARG A 248 -14.28 -8.45 -4.25
CA ARG A 248 -14.14 -9.44 -5.34
C ARG A 248 -12.80 -10.15 -5.30
N PHE A 249 -12.33 -10.47 -4.10
CA PHE A 249 -11.02 -11.03 -3.88
C PHE A 249 -11.05 -12.55 -4.06
N ASN A 250 -10.27 -13.05 -5.01
CA ASN A 250 -10.07 -14.46 -5.25
C ASN A 250 -8.58 -14.77 -5.22
N PRO A 251 -8.02 -15.18 -4.06
CA PRO A 251 -6.59 -15.42 -3.95
C PRO A 251 -6.18 -16.64 -4.77
N ASP A 252 -5.00 -16.56 -5.35
CA ASP A 252 -4.35 -17.65 -6.06
C ASP A 252 -3.09 -18.11 -5.30
N LYS A 253 -2.44 -19.13 -5.84
CA LYS A 253 -1.18 -19.66 -5.28
C LYS A 253 -0.11 -18.57 -5.15
N HIS A 254 -0.03 -17.64 -6.10
CA HIS A 254 0.93 -16.54 -6.05
C HIS A 254 0.67 -15.60 -4.86
N THR A 255 -0.61 -15.31 -4.58
CA THR A 255 -1.02 -14.52 -3.41
C THR A 255 -0.63 -15.21 -2.11
N ALA A 256 -0.78 -16.54 -2.04
CA ALA A 256 -0.31 -17.34 -0.90
C ALA A 256 1.22 -17.34 -0.74
N GLU A 257 1.99 -17.40 -1.84
CA GLU A 257 3.45 -17.27 -1.83
C GLU A 257 3.90 -15.93 -1.25
N ILE A 258 3.25 -14.83 -1.65
CA ILE A 258 3.53 -13.49 -1.11
C ILE A 258 3.31 -13.50 0.40
N CYS A 259 2.18 -14.03 0.88
CA CYS A 259 1.85 -14.09 2.30
C CYS A 259 2.86 -14.91 3.12
N LEU A 260 3.31 -16.06 2.59
CA LEU A 260 4.37 -16.86 3.20
C LEU A 260 5.71 -16.10 3.24
N GLN A 261 6.03 -15.32 2.21
CA GLN A 261 7.24 -14.50 2.21
C GLN A 261 7.15 -13.33 3.20
N VAL A 262 5.99 -12.70 3.37
CA VAL A 262 5.76 -11.71 4.44
C VAL A 262 6.04 -12.32 5.81
N LEU A 263 5.52 -13.53 6.05
CA LEU A 263 5.75 -14.23 7.31
C LEU A 263 7.24 -14.55 7.54
N LYS A 264 7.95 -15.05 6.52
CA LYS A 264 9.39 -15.29 6.59
C LYS A 264 10.17 -14.02 6.90
N ALA A 265 9.84 -12.92 6.24
CA ALA A 265 10.51 -11.65 6.42
C ALA A 265 10.29 -11.07 7.82
N ALA A 266 9.06 -11.17 8.35
CA ALA A 266 8.76 -10.80 9.73
C ALA A 266 9.58 -11.64 10.72
N ILE A 267 9.60 -12.96 10.56
CA ILE A 267 10.39 -13.87 11.41
C ILE A 267 11.89 -13.54 11.36
N ALA A 268 12.43 -13.25 10.18
CA ALA A 268 13.83 -12.86 10.02
C ALA A 268 14.15 -11.53 10.74
N SER A 269 13.24 -10.55 10.65
CA SER A 269 13.32 -9.29 11.39
C SER A 269 13.31 -9.52 12.91
N LEU A 270 12.36 -10.33 13.41
CA LEU A 270 12.23 -10.64 14.83
C LEU A 270 13.41 -11.46 15.40
N SER A 271 14.06 -12.28 14.56
CA SER A 271 15.21 -13.10 14.97
C SER A 271 16.54 -12.33 14.94
N GLY A 272 16.55 -11.03 14.65
CA GLY A 272 17.77 -10.21 14.58
C GLY A 272 18.65 -10.48 13.35
N LYS A 273 18.22 -11.32 12.39
CA LYS A 273 19.00 -11.66 11.20
C LYS A 273 19.08 -10.55 10.15
N ARG A 274 18.38 -9.43 10.35
CA ARG A 274 18.37 -8.26 9.46
C ARG A 274 18.98 -7.01 10.14
N GLY A 275 19.96 -7.23 11.02
CA GLY A 275 20.71 -6.22 11.76
C GLY A 275 22.06 -5.88 11.10
N SER A 276 22.03 -5.08 10.04
CA SER A 276 22.92 -3.96 9.67
C SER A 276 22.44 -3.38 8.35
#